data_AF-A0A962ZRR6-F1
#
_entry.id   AF-A0A962ZRR6-F1
#
_cell.length_a   1.000
_cell.length_b   1.000
_cell.length_c   1.000
_cell.angle_alpha   90.00
_cell.angle_beta   90.00
_cell.angle_gamma   90.00
#
_symmetry.space_group_name_H-M   'P 1'
#
loop_
_entity.id
_entity.type
_entity.pdbx_description
1 polymer ?
#
loop_
_entity_poly.entity_id
_entity_poly.type
_entity_poly.pdbx_seq_one_letter_code
_entity_poly.pdbx_strand_id
1 'polypeptide(L)'
;IAAGLANSFIEPLESTGLYLSALAAVTLAEHFPRGDDMAPFAFRFNRIVTNRFYEVLDFINMHYCLTKRSDTEFWREVQRPERLNDRLAAKLEFWRSKPPSAADFEDQFFPGQPDTPLPSGGLPGDHRSPIDTAGLWGYESYEAVLYGMNFLEAECDAWYGRDRAPPPVLRNVIERLTVAQQKLLPHHTWLQRVLGMPEYPATARPASK
;
A
#
# COMPACT_ATOMS: atom_id res chain seq x y z
N ILE A 1 -10.16 -21.43 -11.57
CA ILE A 1 -9.33 -20.60 -10.66
C ILE A 1 -8.43 -19.73 -11.52
N ALA A 2 -8.35 -18.43 -11.24
CA ALA A 2 -7.39 -17.51 -11.84
C ALA A 2 -6.31 -17.16 -10.80
N ALA A 3 -5.04 -17.06 -11.21
CA ALA A 3 -3.93 -16.70 -10.33
C ALA A 3 -2.87 -15.90 -11.11
N GLY A 4 -2.07 -15.10 -10.41
CA GLY A 4 -1.09 -14.20 -11.03
C GLY A 4 -1.76 -13.20 -11.98
N LEU A 5 -1.14 -12.96 -13.14
CA LEU A 5 -1.63 -12.01 -14.14
C LEU A 5 -3.01 -12.37 -14.71
N ALA A 6 -3.41 -13.65 -14.67
CA ALA A 6 -4.74 -14.07 -15.10
C ALA A 6 -5.85 -13.65 -14.11
N ASN A 7 -5.48 -13.36 -12.85
CA ASN A 7 -6.42 -12.90 -11.83
C ASN A 7 -6.50 -11.38 -11.78
N SER A 8 -5.34 -10.72 -11.73
CA SER A 8 -5.26 -9.29 -11.43
C SER A 8 -3.88 -8.73 -11.77
N PHE A 9 -3.84 -7.44 -12.12
CA PHE A 9 -2.60 -6.70 -12.29
C PHE A 9 -2.73 -5.29 -11.70
N ILE A 10 -1.73 -4.89 -10.93
CA ILE A 10 -1.48 -3.52 -10.49
C ILE A 10 0.01 -3.27 -10.76
N GLU A 11 0.35 -2.06 -11.20
CA GLU A 11 1.74 -1.71 -11.47
C GLU A 11 2.64 -1.92 -10.24
N PRO A 12 3.93 -2.19 -10.42
CA PRO A 12 4.79 -2.68 -9.35
C PRO A 12 5.36 -1.56 -8.46
N LEU A 13 4.59 -0.50 -8.18
CA LEU A 13 5.04 0.62 -7.36
C LEU A 13 5.46 0.17 -5.94
N GLU A 14 4.74 -0.80 -5.37
CA GLU A 14 5.04 -1.42 -4.06
C GLU A 14 5.42 -2.91 -4.16
N SER A 15 5.87 -3.37 -5.34
CA SER A 15 6.33 -4.76 -5.55
C SER A 15 5.33 -5.87 -5.15
N THR A 16 4.02 -5.64 -5.32
CA THR A 16 2.95 -6.53 -4.81
C THR A 16 2.60 -7.72 -5.70
N GLY A 17 3.08 -7.77 -6.95
CA GLY A 17 2.66 -8.80 -7.93
C GLY A 17 3.00 -10.25 -7.54
N LEU A 18 4.23 -10.49 -7.07
CA LEU A 18 4.63 -11.82 -6.58
C LEU A 18 3.88 -12.18 -5.29
N TYR A 19 3.70 -11.21 -4.40
CA TYR A 19 2.94 -11.39 -3.16
C TYR A 19 1.48 -11.83 -3.43
N LEU A 20 0.77 -11.14 -4.33
CA LEU A 20 -0.62 -11.50 -4.70
C LEU A 20 -0.69 -12.90 -5.31
N SER A 21 0.32 -13.28 -6.10
CA SER A 21 0.42 -14.63 -6.68
C SER A 21 0.63 -15.69 -5.59
N ALA A 22 1.51 -15.42 -4.63
CA ALA A 22 1.75 -16.31 -3.50
C ALA A 22 0.53 -16.43 -2.59
N LEU A 23 -0.15 -15.32 -2.28
CA LEU A 23 -1.39 -15.31 -1.51
C LEU A 23 -2.45 -16.19 -2.18
N ALA A 24 -2.68 -16.02 -3.49
CA ALA A 24 -3.63 -16.86 -4.21
C ALA A 24 -3.26 -18.35 -4.13
N ALA A 25 -1.98 -18.71 -4.28
CA ALA A 25 -1.54 -20.10 -4.17
C ALA A 25 -1.78 -20.68 -2.76
N VAL A 26 -1.42 -19.95 -1.70
CA VAL A 26 -1.61 -20.38 -0.31
C VAL A 26 -3.09 -20.48 0.04
N THR A 27 -3.88 -19.45 -0.27
CA THR A 27 -5.32 -19.44 0.02
C THR A 27 -6.04 -20.55 -0.73
N LEU A 28 -5.64 -20.86 -1.98
CA LEU A 28 -6.17 -22.00 -2.72
C LEU A 28 -5.85 -23.32 -2.03
N ALA A 29 -4.63 -23.50 -1.54
CA ALA A 29 -4.22 -24.72 -0.84
C ALA A 29 -5.00 -24.90 0.48
N GLU A 30 -5.19 -23.83 1.24
CA GLU A 30 -5.96 -23.84 2.50
C GLU A 30 -7.45 -24.14 2.30
N HIS A 31 -8.02 -23.63 1.20
CA HIS A 31 -9.42 -23.81 0.85
C HIS A 31 -9.59 -24.88 -0.23
N PHE A 32 -8.64 -25.82 -0.37
CA PHE A 32 -8.76 -26.84 -1.40
C PHE A 32 -9.89 -27.81 -1.02
N PRO A 33 -10.88 -28.00 -1.90
CA PRO A 33 -12.04 -28.86 -1.67
C PRO A 33 -11.60 -30.33 -1.49
N ARG A 34 -12.19 -31.03 -0.50
CA ARG A 34 -12.00 -32.49 -0.33
C ARG A 34 -13.12 -33.33 -0.94
N GLY A 35 -14.20 -32.69 -1.38
CA GLY A 35 -15.35 -33.32 -2.02
C GLY A 35 -15.91 -32.40 -3.10
N ASP A 36 -17.12 -32.69 -3.58
CA ASP A 36 -17.69 -32.01 -4.76
C ASP A 36 -18.28 -30.62 -4.45
N ASP A 37 -18.53 -30.29 -3.18
CA ASP A 37 -19.03 -28.98 -2.80
C ASP A 37 -17.90 -27.93 -2.77
N MET A 38 -17.80 -27.20 -3.87
CA MET A 38 -16.80 -26.15 -4.11
C MET A 38 -17.25 -24.78 -3.59
N ALA A 39 -18.55 -24.57 -3.41
CA ALA A 39 -19.14 -23.25 -3.22
C ALA A 39 -18.61 -22.50 -1.98
N PRO A 40 -18.55 -23.09 -0.77
CA PRO A 40 -18.07 -22.37 0.42
C PRO A 40 -16.58 -22.02 0.33
N PHE A 41 -15.79 -22.87 -0.32
CA PHE A 41 -14.36 -22.66 -0.50
C PHE A 41 -14.07 -21.55 -1.52
N ALA A 42 -14.76 -21.59 -2.66
CA ALA A 42 -14.67 -20.54 -3.68
C ALA A 42 -15.10 -19.18 -3.10
N PHE A 43 -16.15 -19.14 -2.29
CA PHE A 43 -16.59 -17.93 -1.59
C PHE A 43 -15.47 -17.33 -0.72
N ARG A 44 -14.82 -18.15 0.12
CA ARG A 44 -13.75 -17.67 1.01
C ARG A 44 -12.49 -17.27 0.24
N PHE A 45 -12.08 -18.08 -0.74
CA PHE A 45 -10.94 -17.78 -1.61
C PHE A 45 -11.13 -16.43 -2.31
N ASN A 46 -12.26 -16.24 -3.00
CA ASN A 46 -12.55 -15.02 -3.73
C ASN A 46 -12.55 -13.81 -2.78
N ARG A 47 -13.20 -13.93 -1.61
CA ARG A 47 -13.25 -12.80 -0.65
C ARG A 47 -11.85 -12.37 -0.18
N ILE A 48 -10.98 -13.32 0.15
CA ILE A 48 -9.62 -13.01 0.65
C ILE A 48 -8.78 -12.34 -0.45
N VAL A 49 -8.75 -12.95 -1.64
CA VAL A 49 -7.93 -12.44 -2.77
C VAL A 49 -8.46 -11.09 -3.25
N THR A 50 -9.78 -10.91 -3.32
CA THR A 50 -10.40 -9.65 -3.71
C THR A 50 -10.13 -8.54 -2.69
N ASN A 51 -10.31 -8.79 -1.39
CA ASN A 51 -9.98 -7.79 -0.36
C ASN A 51 -8.53 -7.34 -0.50
N ARG A 52 -7.59 -8.30 -0.67
CA ARG A 52 -6.18 -7.96 -0.83
C ARG A 52 -5.91 -7.14 -2.09
N PHE A 53 -6.53 -7.49 -3.22
CA PHE A 53 -6.37 -6.72 -4.45
C PHE A 53 -6.82 -5.27 -4.28
N TYR A 54 -7.99 -5.04 -3.68
CA TYR A 54 -8.50 -3.69 -3.47
C TYR A 54 -7.69 -2.93 -2.42
N GLU A 55 -7.15 -3.59 -1.40
CA GLU A 55 -6.21 -2.96 -0.46
C GLU A 55 -4.96 -2.44 -1.19
N VAL A 56 -4.38 -3.25 -2.10
CA VAL A 56 -3.28 -2.82 -2.98
C VAL A 56 -3.70 -1.68 -3.89
N LEU A 57 -4.89 -1.73 -4.46
CA LEU A 57 -5.38 -0.68 -5.35
C LEU A 57 -5.47 0.67 -4.65
N ASP A 58 -6.05 0.72 -3.45
CA ASP A 58 -6.15 1.96 -2.67
C ASP A 58 -4.77 2.48 -2.25
N PHE A 59 -3.90 1.59 -1.79
CA PHE A 59 -2.56 1.98 -1.34
C PHE A 59 -1.72 2.57 -2.48
N ILE A 60 -1.81 1.99 -3.69
CA ILE A 60 -1.17 2.56 -4.88
C ILE A 60 -1.85 3.86 -5.33
N ASN A 61 -3.19 3.92 -5.36
CA ASN A 61 -3.94 5.13 -5.74
C ASN A 61 -3.57 6.33 -4.86
N MET A 62 -3.34 6.10 -3.56
CA MET A 62 -2.89 7.11 -2.60
C MET A 62 -1.59 7.81 -3.02
N HIS A 63 -0.62 7.08 -3.58
CA HIS A 63 0.64 7.67 -4.06
C HIS A 63 0.43 8.67 -5.20
N TYR A 64 -0.55 8.41 -6.06
CA TYR A 64 -0.84 9.30 -7.18
C TYR A 64 -1.67 10.50 -6.75
N CYS A 65 -2.73 10.27 -5.98
CA CYS A 65 -3.64 11.36 -5.63
C CYS A 65 -3.05 12.34 -4.62
N LEU A 66 -2.08 11.92 -3.80
CA LEU A 66 -1.41 12.80 -2.83
C LEU A 66 -0.21 13.57 -3.41
N THR A 67 0.18 13.31 -4.66
CA THR A 67 1.32 13.97 -5.29
C THR A 67 1.17 15.50 -5.29
N LYS A 68 2.27 16.21 -5.10
CA LYS A 68 2.32 17.68 -5.28
C LYS A 68 2.73 18.08 -6.71
N ARG A 69 3.08 17.10 -7.55
CA ARG A 69 3.45 17.33 -8.93
C ARG A 69 2.26 17.79 -9.73
N SER A 70 2.41 18.82 -10.55
CA SER A 70 1.36 19.31 -11.46
C SER A 70 1.93 19.72 -12.82
N ASP A 71 3.18 19.33 -13.08
CA ASP A 71 3.99 19.72 -14.22
C ASP A 71 3.53 19.09 -15.55
N THR A 72 2.76 18.02 -15.51
CA THR A 72 2.21 17.35 -16.70
C THR A 72 0.70 17.17 -16.59
N GLU A 73 0.05 16.90 -17.72
CA GLU A 73 -1.37 16.54 -17.75
C GLU A 73 -1.66 15.29 -16.91
N PHE A 74 -0.80 14.27 -17.01
CA PHE A 74 -0.90 13.07 -16.19
C PHE A 74 -0.98 13.40 -14.70
N TRP A 75 -0.05 14.21 -14.18
CA TRP A 75 -0.03 14.54 -12.76
C TRP A 75 -1.24 15.36 -12.32
N ARG A 76 -1.73 16.26 -13.17
CA ARG A 76 -2.96 17.01 -12.91
C ARG A 76 -4.20 16.12 -12.91
N GLU A 77 -4.27 15.15 -13.82
CA GLU A 77 -5.41 14.25 -13.94
C GLU A 77 -5.52 13.30 -12.75
N VAL A 78 -4.42 12.69 -12.30
CA VAL A 78 -4.44 11.73 -11.18
C VAL A 78 -4.77 12.36 -9.82
N GLN A 79 -4.65 13.68 -9.68
CA GLN A 79 -5.04 14.42 -8.46
C GLN A 79 -6.53 14.75 -8.39
N ARG A 80 -7.29 14.53 -9.47
CA ARG A 80 -8.70 14.89 -9.49
C ARG A 80 -9.49 14.04 -8.49
N PRO A 81 -10.48 14.61 -7.78
CA PRO A 81 -11.29 13.86 -6.82
C PRO A 81 -11.95 12.61 -7.41
N GLU A 82 -12.32 12.65 -8.70
CA GLU A 82 -12.94 11.52 -9.40
C GLU A 82 -11.99 10.33 -9.64
N ARG A 83 -10.68 10.50 -9.41
CA ARG A 83 -9.67 9.43 -9.52
C ARG A 83 -9.37 8.76 -8.19
N LEU A 84 -9.92 9.28 -7.10
CA LEU A 84 -9.76 8.73 -5.77
C LEU A 84 -10.77 7.60 -5.57
N ASN A 85 -10.31 6.43 -5.13
CA ASN A 85 -11.24 5.35 -4.79
C ASN A 85 -12.07 5.77 -3.57
N ASP A 86 -13.38 5.48 -3.57
CA ASP A 86 -14.30 5.96 -2.52
C ASP A 86 -13.86 5.57 -1.10
N ARG A 87 -13.35 4.34 -0.91
CA ARG A 87 -12.84 3.88 0.40
C ARG A 87 -11.60 4.66 0.83
N LEU A 88 -10.70 4.95 -0.10
CA LEU A 88 -9.53 5.79 0.16
C LEU A 88 -9.95 7.24 0.46
N ALA A 89 -10.93 7.77 -0.27
CA ALA A 89 -11.47 9.11 -0.04
C ALA A 89 -12.01 9.25 1.40
N ALA A 90 -12.80 8.28 1.86
CA ALA A 90 -13.35 8.28 3.22
C ALA A 90 -12.25 8.18 4.29
N LYS A 91 -11.23 7.34 4.06
CA LYS A 91 -10.05 7.27 4.94
C LYS A 91 -9.31 8.59 5.03
N LEU A 92 -8.96 9.18 3.89
CA LEU A 92 -8.22 10.43 3.85
C LEU A 92 -9.01 11.56 4.51
N GLU A 93 -10.32 11.66 4.26
CA GLU A 93 -11.17 12.65 4.90
C GLU A 93 -11.22 12.46 6.42
N PHE A 94 -11.44 11.23 6.89
CA PHE A 94 -11.42 10.93 8.31
C PHE A 94 -10.06 11.25 8.94
N TRP A 95 -8.96 10.91 8.26
CA TRP A 95 -7.61 11.19 8.72
C TRP A 95 -7.22 12.68 8.65
N ARG A 96 -8.05 13.56 8.10
CA ARG A 96 -7.90 15.02 8.33
C ARG A 96 -8.23 15.42 9.76
N SER A 97 -9.01 14.62 10.48
CA SER A 97 -9.36 14.90 11.89
C SER A 97 -8.36 14.33 12.89
N LYS A 98 -7.60 13.30 12.51
CA LYS A 98 -6.55 12.66 13.32
C LYS A 98 -5.59 11.82 12.47
N PRO A 99 -4.36 11.54 12.94
CA PRO A 99 -3.51 10.52 12.33
C PRO A 99 -4.17 9.13 12.21
N PRO A 100 -3.77 8.30 11.22
CA PRO A 100 -4.13 6.89 11.18
C PRO A 100 -3.69 6.15 12.44
N SER A 101 -4.48 5.18 12.87
CA SER A 101 -4.13 4.31 14.00
C SER A 101 -4.58 2.87 13.75
N ALA A 102 -4.04 1.92 14.52
CA ALA A 102 -4.42 0.51 14.42
C ALA A 102 -5.94 0.28 14.56
N ALA A 103 -6.62 1.05 15.42
CA ALA A 103 -8.07 0.96 15.63
C ALA A 103 -8.88 1.30 14.38
N ASP A 104 -8.35 2.11 13.47
CA ASP A 104 -9.00 2.44 12.19
C ASP A 104 -9.09 1.24 11.26
N PHE A 105 -8.39 0.14 11.57
CA PHE A 105 -8.44 -1.10 10.83
C PHE A 105 -9.20 -2.22 11.56
N GLU A 106 -9.77 -1.93 12.74
CA GLU A 106 -10.69 -2.85 13.41
C GLU A 106 -12.09 -2.78 12.77
N ASP A 107 -12.55 -1.56 12.45
CA ASP A 107 -13.74 -1.31 11.63
C ASP A 107 -13.32 -0.64 10.31
N GLN A 108 -13.76 -1.24 9.21
CA GLN A 108 -13.33 -0.92 7.86
C GLN A 108 -14.28 0.02 7.12
N PHE A 109 -15.26 0.53 7.85
CA PHE A 109 -16.27 1.43 7.33
C PHE A 109 -16.05 2.84 7.88
N PHE A 110 -15.47 3.71 7.05
CA PHE A 110 -15.25 5.10 7.43
C PHE A 110 -16.51 5.94 7.18
N PRO A 111 -16.74 7.01 7.97
CA PRO A 111 -17.83 7.94 7.70
C PRO A 111 -17.77 8.48 6.26
N GLY A 112 -18.91 8.44 5.56
CA GLY A 112 -19.01 8.89 4.17
C GLY A 112 -18.56 7.86 3.13
N GLN A 113 -18.05 6.69 3.54
CA GLN A 113 -17.75 5.60 2.63
C GLN A 113 -19.05 5.01 2.05
N PRO A 114 -19.21 4.93 0.72
CA PRO A 114 -20.34 4.25 0.12
C PRO A 114 -20.19 2.73 0.30
N ASP A 115 -21.29 2.06 0.57
CA ASP A 115 -21.36 0.60 0.53
C ASP A 115 -21.65 0.14 -0.90
N THR A 116 -20.65 0.28 -1.77
CA THR A 116 -20.75 -0.11 -3.19
C THR A 116 -20.41 -1.60 -3.35
N PRO A 117 -21.41 -2.48 -3.53
CA PRO A 117 -21.17 -3.89 -3.71
C PRO A 117 -20.35 -4.17 -4.97
N LEU A 118 -19.60 -5.26 -4.96
CA LEU A 118 -18.93 -5.75 -6.15
C LEU A 118 -19.97 -6.13 -7.22
N PRO A 119 -19.69 -5.89 -8.51
CA PRO A 119 -20.58 -6.31 -9.58
C PRO A 119 -20.75 -7.83 -9.57
N SER A 120 -22.00 -8.30 -9.51
CA SER A 120 -22.26 -9.73 -9.54
C SER A 120 -22.22 -10.33 -10.94
N GLY A 121 -22.61 -9.56 -11.96
CA GLY A 121 -22.73 -10.06 -13.33
C GLY A 121 -23.66 -11.28 -13.46
N GLY A 122 -24.55 -11.50 -12.49
CA GLY A 122 -25.39 -12.71 -12.39
C GLY A 122 -24.66 -13.96 -11.87
N LEU A 123 -23.40 -13.84 -11.43
CA LEU A 123 -22.62 -14.95 -10.89
C LEU A 123 -22.80 -15.07 -9.35
N PRO A 124 -22.84 -16.30 -8.82
CA PRO A 124 -22.84 -16.53 -7.38
C PRO A 124 -21.50 -16.12 -6.75
N GLY A 125 -21.51 -15.57 -5.54
CA GLY A 125 -20.30 -15.13 -4.84
C GLY A 125 -20.56 -14.12 -3.72
N ASP A 126 -19.48 -13.67 -3.06
CA ASP A 126 -19.53 -12.56 -2.11
C ASP A 126 -19.47 -11.23 -2.88
N HIS A 127 -20.57 -10.50 -2.86
CA HIS A 127 -20.69 -9.21 -3.55
C HIS A 127 -20.61 -8.01 -2.61
N ARG A 128 -20.29 -8.22 -1.33
CA ARG A 128 -20.12 -7.10 -0.40
C ARG A 128 -18.93 -6.25 -0.79
N SER A 129 -18.96 -4.97 -0.43
CA SER A 129 -17.84 -4.04 -0.60
C SER A 129 -16.53 -4.65 -0.10
N PRO A 130 -15.42 -4.54 -0.84
CA PRO A 130 -14.12 -5.00 -0.38
C PRO A 130 -13.67 -4.21 0.84
N ILE A 131 -12.96 -4.86 1.75
CA ILE A 131 -12.42 -4.23 2.96
C ILE A 131 -10.88 -4.25 2.92
N ASP A 132 -10.25 -3.29 3.59
CA ASP A 132 -8.80 -3.25 3.78
C ASP A 132 -8.45 -3.87 5.13
N THR A 133 -8.06 -5.13 5.19
CA THR A 133 -7.88 -5.77 6.49
C THR A 133 -6.60 -5.36 7.23
N ALA A 134 -5.85 -4.37 6.76
CA ALA A 134 -4.46 -4.10 7.16
C ALA A 134 -3.57 -5.36 7.13
N GLY A 135 -3.88 -6.30 6.23
CA GLY A 135 -3.20 -7.60 6.20
C GLY A 135 -1.90 -7.58 5.41
N LEU A 136 -1.65 -6.50 4.66
CA LEU A 136 -0.41 -6.26 3.94
C LEU A 136 0.25 -4.97 4.44
N TRP A 137 -0.54 -3.90 4.63
CA TRP A 137 -0.06 -2.63 5.16
C TRP A 137 -0.82 -2.23 6.42
N GLY A 138 -0.08 -2.05 7.51
CA GLY A 138 -0.60 -1.47 8.75
C GLY A 138 -0.69 0.06 8.68
N TYR A 139 -1.15 0.68 9.77
CA TYR A 139 -1.24 2.14 9.85
C TYR A 139 0.13 2.81 9.66
N GLU A 140 1.23 2.19 10.10
CA GLU A 140 2.58 2.71 9.93
C GLU A 140 3.00 2.81 8.45
N SER A 141 2.53 1.89 7.61
CA SER A 141 2.78 1.94 6.16
C SER A 141 2.03 3.11 5.53
N TYR A 142 0.79 3.36 5.95
CA TYR A 142 0.04 4.53 5.52
C TYR A 142 0.72 5.82 5.98
N GLU A 143 1.16 5.90 7.23
CA GLU A 143 1.90 7.05 7.76
C GLU A 143 3.16 7.37 6.93
N ALA A 144 3.93 6.35 6.54
CA ALA A 144 5.13 6.54 5.73
C ALA A 144 4.82 7.27 4.40
N VAL A 145 3.74 6.88 3.72
CA VAL A 145 3.33 7.51 2.46
C VAL A 145 2.70 8.88 2.71
N LEU A 146 1.75 8.97 3.65
CA LEU A 146 1.03 10.21 3.96
C LEU A 146 2.01 11.32 4.33
N TYR A 147 2.90 11.08 5.29
CA TYR A 147 3.85 12.08 5.74
C TYR A 147 4.97 12.32 4.72
N GLY A 148 5.40 11.28 4.00
CA GLY A 148 6.35 11.41 2.89
C GLY A 148 5.82 12.27 1.73
N MET A 149 4.50 12.40 1.60
CA MET A 149 3.80 13.16 0.56
C MET A 149 3.21 14.48 1.07
N ASN A 150 3.61 14.92 2.27
CA ASN A 150 3.13 16.16 2.90
C ASN A 150 1.60 16.20 3.06
N PHE A 151 0.98 15.05 3.39
CA PHE A 151 -0.41 15.01 3.85
C PHE A 151 -0.55 15.78 5.17
N LEU A 152 -1.61 16.58 5.29
CA LEU A 152 -1.88 17.50 6.41
C LEU A 152 -0.86 18.62 6.63
N GLU A 153 0.00 18.95 5.67
CA GLU A 153 0.95 20.06 5.84
C GLU A 153 0.23 21.39 6.14
N ALA A 154 -0.82 21.72 5.37
CA ALA A 154 -1.57 22.96 5.55
C ALA A 154 -2.37 22.98 6.87
N GLU A 155 -2.96 21.85 7.23
CA GLU A 155 -3.69 21.66 8.48
C GLU A 155 -2.75 21.77 9.68
N CYS A 156 -1.57 21.14 9.62
CA CYS A 156 -0.55 21.24 10.65
C CYS A 156 -0.04 22.67 10.80
N ASP A 157 0.19 23.38 9.70
CA ASP A 157 0.55 24.81 9.71
C ASP A 157 -0.55 25.64 10.40
N ALA A 158 -1.82 25.32 10.16
CA ALA A 158 -2.95 26.00 10.77
C ALA A 158 -3.11 25.68 12.27
N TRP A 159 -2.89 24.42 12.67
CA TRP A 159 -3.02 23.98 14.06
C TRP A 159 -1.85 24.39 14.95
N TYR A 160 -0.63 24.34 14.43
CA TYR A 160 0.59 24.44 15.22
C TYR A 160 1.51 25.58 14.80
N GLY A 161 1.22 26.25 13.69
CA GLY A 161 2.07 27.29 13.14
C GLY A 161 3.25 26.75 12.33
N ARG A 162 3.87 27.63 11.53
CA ARG A 162 5.00 27.31 10.65
C ARG A 162 6.35 27.36 11.36
N ASP A 163 6.47 28.15 12.43
CA ASP A 163 7.71 28.32 13.19
C ASP A 163 7.82 27.27 14.30
N ARG A 164 7.87 26.01 13.89
CA ARG A 164 7.96 24.85 14.80
C ARG A 164 9.38 24.32 14.84
N ALA A 165 9.85 24.00 16.04
CA ALA A 165 11.10 23.26 16.20
C ALA A 165 11.00 21.91 15.46
N PRO A 166 12.09 21.43 14.83
CA PRO A 166 12.10 20.13 14.19
C PRO A 166 11.75 19.03 15.21
N PRO A 167 10.96 18.01 14.82
CA PRO A 167 10.58 16.95 15.73
C PRO A 167 11.83 16.23 16.24
N PRO A 168 11.94 15.97 17.55
CA PRO A 168 13.11 15.30 18.10
C PRO A 168 13.15 13.86 17.59
N VAL A 169 14.27 13.47 16.96
CA VAL A 169 14.52 12.08 16.59
C VAL A 169 14.93 11.33 17.86
N LEU A 170 14.28 10.19 18.13
CA LEU A 170 14.58 9.38 19.30
C LEU A 170 16.05 8.96 19.32
N ARG A 171 16.69 9.12 20.49
CA ARG A 171 18.14 8.89 20.65
C ARG A 171 18.57 7.50 20.20
N ASN A 172 17.77 6.48 20.49
CA ASN A 172 18.03 5.10 20.06
C ASN A 172 18.06 4.95 18.53
N VAL A 173 17.27 5.71 17.78
CA VAL A 173 17.30 5.72 16.31
C VAL A 173 18.63 6.30 15.82
N ILE A 174 19.04 7.45 16.35
CA ILE A 174 20.32 8.11 16.00
C ILE A 174 21.51 7.19 16.30
N GLU A 175 21.52 6.56 17.48
CA GLU A 175 22.57 5.63 17.88
C GLU A 175 22.63 4.42 16.95
N ARG A 176 21.47 3.83 16.61
CA ARG A 176 21.41 2.70 15.66
C ARG A 176 21.89 3.08 14.27
N LEU A 177 21.54 4.26 13.76
CA LEU A 177 22.00 4.73 12.46
C LEU A 177 23.53 4.92 12.44
N THR A 178 24.07 5.54 13.48
CA THR A 178 25.53 5.74 13.63
C THR A 178 26.28 4.41 13.67
N VAL A 179 25.81 3.46 14.49
CA VAL A 179 26.43 2.13 14.62
C VAL A 179 26.28 1.30 13.34
N ALA A 180 25.13 1.38 12.68
CA ALA A 180 24.87 0.64 11.44
C ALA A 180 25.84 1.06 10.33
N GLN A 181 26.11 2.36 10.15
CA GLN A 181 27.06 2.85 9.15
C GLN A 181 28.49 2.35 9.39
N GLN A 182 28.87 2.09 10.64
CA GLN A 182 30.20 1.58 10.98
C GLN A 182 30.32 0.06 10.82
N LYS A 183 29.22 -0.68 10.99
CA LYS A 183 29.21 -2.15 11.01
C LYS A 183 28.77 -2.78 9.69
N LEU A 184 27.92 -2.11 8.93
CA LEU A 184 27.37 -2.65 7.69
C LEU A 184 28.29 -2.30 6.52
N LEU A 185 28.76 -3.33 5.83
CA LEU A 185 29.45 -3.16 4.56
C LEU A 185 28.48 -2.56 3.53
N PRO A 186 28.98 -1.75 2.58
CA PRO A 186 28.19 -1.38 1.41
C PRO A 186 27.60 -2.62 0.74
N HIS A 187 26.33 -2.56 0.35
CA HIS A 187 25.59 -3.74 -0.14
C HIS A 187 26.30 -4.45 -1.31
N HIS A 188 26.87 -3.69 -2.25
CA HIS A 188 27.63 -4.26 -3.37
C HIS A 188 28.86 -5.06 -2.90
N THR A 189 29.58 -4.58 -1.88
CA THR A 189 30.72 -5.29 -1.29
C THR A 189 30.28 -6.59 -0.61
N TRP A 190 29.13 -6.55 0.08
CA TRP A 190 28.55 -7.75 0.70
C TRP A 190 28.17 -8.80 -0.36
N LEU A 191 27.49 -8.39 -1.43
CA LEU A 191 27.10 -9.27 -2.54
C LEU A 191 28.31 -9.96 -3.19
N GLN A 192 29.39 -9.21 -3.42
CA GLN A 192 30.64 -9.77 -3.96
C GLN A 192 31.26 -10.79 -3.00
N ARG A 193 31.38 -10.45 -1.71
CA ARG A 193 32.06 -11.30 -0.73
C ARG A 193 31.27 -12.56 -0.38
N VAL A 194 29.94 -12.45 -0.28
CA VAL A 194 29.08 -13.53 0.23
C VAL A 194 28.49 -14.36 -0.89
N LEU A 195 28.06 -13.72 -1.98
CA LEU A 195 27.41 -14.41 -3.10
C LEU A 195 28.33 -14.58 -4.32
N GLY A 196 29.58 -14.08 -4.26
CA GLY A 196 30.52 -14.17 -5.38
C GLY A 196 30.09 -13.34 -6.60
N MET A 197 29.21 -12.34 -6.42
CA MET A 197 28.75 -11.52 -7.54
C MET A 197 29.92 -10.78 -8.18
N PRO A 198 30.00 -10.69 -9.53
CA PRO A 198 31.05 -9.95 -10.20
C PRO A 198 30.93 -8.45 -9.91
N GLU A 199 32.03 -7.73 -10.09
CA GLU A 199 32.03 -6.28 -10.03
C GLU A 199 31.29 -5.71 -11.25
N TYR A 200 30.18 -5.02 -11.01
CA TYR A 200 29.46 -4.31 -12.05
C TYR A 200 29.93 -2.84 -12.04
N PRO A 201 30.60 -2.36 -13.09
CA PRO A 201 30.92 -0.93 -13.19
C PRO A 201 29.61 -0.15 -13.21
N ALA A 202 29.50 0.86 -12.35
CA ALA A 202 28.34 1.74 -12.35
C ALA A 202 28.24 2.39 -13.74
N THR A 203 27.20 2.07 -14.50
CA THR A 203 26.84 2.85 -15.68
C THR A 203 26.57 4.29 -15.23
N ALA A 204 26.99 5.24 -16.05
CA ALA A 204 27.05 6.67 -15.74
C ALA A 204 25.84 7.17 -14.94
N ARG A 205 26.08 8.11 -14.01
CA ARG A 205 25.04 8.81 -13.21
C ARG A 205 23.79 9.02 -14.06
N PRO A 206 22.60 8.55 -13.62
CA PRO A 206 21.37 8.86 -14.33
C PRO A 206 21.28 10.39 -14.46
N ALA A 207 20.91 10.88 -15.65
CA ALA A 207 20.76 12.29 -15.90
C ALA A 207 19.77 12.85 -14.87
N SER A 208 20.25 13.73 -13.98
CA SER A 208 19.38 14.55 -13.16
C SER A 208 18.57 15.42 -14.13
N LYS A 209 17.29 15.09 -14.31
CA LYS A 209 16.30 16.00 -14.89
C LYS A 209 15.49 16.58 -13.75
#